data_AF-A0A1I7X4C3-F1
#
_entry.id   AF-A0A1I7X4C3-F1
#
_cell.length_a   1.000
_cell.length_b   1.000
_cell.length_c   1.000
_cell.angle_alpha   90.00
_cell.angle_beta   90.00
_cell.angle_gamma   90.00
#
_symmetry.space_group_name_H-M   'P 1'
#
loop_
_entity.id
_entity.type
_entity.pdbx_description
1 polymer ?
#
loop_
_entity_poly.entity_id
_entity_poly.type
_entity_poly.pdbx_seq_one_letter_code
_entity_poly.pdbx_strand_id
1 'polypeptide(L)' 'MASGSLLNDIEKENILPFSDAGLNQTEIAREIGRSRNVVANFLIAPDEYGSKKSGGRPTKLREVGKKIRDNDDGIKQYRQ' A
#
# COMPACT_ATOMS: atom_id res chain seq x y z
N MET A 1 14.50 5.95 4.23
CA MET A 1 13.25 6.09 3.45
C MET A 1 13.46 5.41 2.12
N ALA A 2 12.48 4.64 1.62
CA ALA A 2 12.55 4.16 0.24
C ALA A 2 12.37 5.37 -0.69
N SER A 3 13.33 5.61 -1.58
CA SER A 3 13.37 6.79 -2.47
C SER A 3 12.80 6.50 -3.87
N GLY A 4 12.00 5.44 -4.03
CA GLY A 4 11.42 5.03 -5.31
C GLY A 4 9.94 5.36 -5.42
N SER A 5 9.49 5.72 -6.62
CA SER A 5 8.08 5.71 -6.99
C SER A 5 7.51 4.29 -6.97
N LEU A 6 6.20 4.16 -6.75
CA LEU A 6 5.49 2.89 -6.92
C LEU A 6 5.57 2.41 -8.38
N LEU A 7 5.38 1.10 -8.58
CA LEU A 7 5.22 0.52 -9.91
C LEU A 7 3.97 1.09 -10.60
N ASN A 8 4.15 1.52 -11.85
CA ASN A 8 3.07 1.89 -12.76
C ASN A 8 2.33 0.63 -13.23
N ASP A 9 1.09 0.79 -13.70
CA ASP A 9 0.28 -0.35 -14.13
C ASP A 9 0.88 -1.10 -15.32
N ILE A 10 1.53 -0.37 -16.25
CA ILE A 10 2.30 -0.98 -17.36
C ILE A 10 3.46 -1.82 -16.82
N GLU A 11 4.18 -1.33 -15.79
CA GLU A 11 5.28 -2.09 -15.19
C GLU A 11 4.76 -3.35 -14.49
N LYS A 12 3.63 -3.26 -13.79
CA LYS A 12 2.97 -4.41 -13.15
C LYS A 12 2.53 -5.45 -14.18
N GLU A 13 1.91 -4.99 -15.27
CA GLU A 13 1.46 -5.84 -16.37
C GLU A 13 2.62 -6.58 -17.04
N ASN A 14 3.79 -5.94 -17.15
CA ASN A 14 4.98 -6.60 -17.69
C ASN A 14 5.62 -7.62 -16.72
N ILE A 15 5.60 -7.35 -15.41
CA ILE A 15 6.23 -8.24 -14.42
C ILE A 15 5.54 -9.62 -14.37
N LEU A 16 4.21 -9.68 -14.50
CA LEU A 16 3.46 -10.93 -14.37
C LEU A 16 3.82 -11.96 -15.46
N PRO A 17 3.78 -11.65 -16.77
CA PRO A 17 4.23 -12.54 -17.84
C PRO A 17 5.69 -12.96 -17.73
N PHE A 18 6.58 -12.04 -17.33
CA PHE A 18 7.99 -12.43 -17.16
C PHE A 18 8.19 -13.44 -16.03
N SER A 19 7.41 -13.32 -14.95
CA SER A 19 7.45 -14.30 -13.87
C SER A 19 6.87 -15.66 -14.27
N ASP A 20 5.80 -15.65 -15.07
CA ASP A 20 5.18 -16.88 -15.61
C ASP A 20 6.11 -17.59 -16.60
N ALA A 21 6.84 -16.82 -17.42
CA ALA A 21 7.88 -17.31 -18.30
C ALA A 21 9.15 -17.81 -17.57
N GLY A 22 9.19 -17.72 -16.23
CA GLY A 22 10.27 -18.25 -15.41
C GLY A 22 11.54 -17.40 -15.38
N LEU A 23 11.48 -16.12 -15.78
CA LEU A 23 12.62 -15.22 -15.70
C LEU A 23 13.00 -14.96 -14.24
N ASN A 24 14.30 -14.76 -14.00
CA ASN A 24 14.76 -14.40 -12.67
C ASN A 24 14.37 -12.96 -12.32
N GLN A 25 14.06 -12.69 -11.05
CA GLN A 25 13.70 -11.35 -10.55
C GLN A 25 14.72 -10.26 -10.92
N THR A 26 16.00 -10.61 -10.98
CA THR A 26 17.07 -9.69 -11.39
C THR A 26 16.99 -9.33 -12.87
N GLU A 27 16.62 -10.29 -13.72
CA GLU A 27 16.45 -10.07 -15.16
C GLU A 27 15.21 -9.24 -15.43
N ILE A 28 14.09 -9.57 -14.77
CA ILE A 28 12.85 -8.79 -14.80
C ILE A 28 13.14 -7.33 -14.40
N ALA A 29 13.85 -7.14 -13.30
CA ALA A 29 14.22 -5.83 -12.78
C ALA A 29 15.08 -5.02 -13.77
N ARG A 30 15.99 -5.70 -14.50
CA ARG A 30 16.81 -5.08 -15.55
C ARG A 30 15.97 -4.67 -16.75
N GLU A 31 15.04 -5.51 -17.17
CA GLU A 31 14.16 -5.27 -18.31
C GLU A 31 13.26 -4.04 -18.08
N ILE A 32 12.66 -3.94 -16.89
CA ILE A 32 11.75 -2.83 -16.55
C ILE A 32 12.48 -1.59 -15.97
N GLY A 33 13.80 -1.68 -15.76
CA GLY A 33 14.59 -0.58 -15.17
C GLY A 33 14.28 -0.29 -13.69
N ARG A 34 13.89 -1.30 -12.91
CA ARG A 34 13.57 -1.18 -11.46
C ARG A 34 14.52 -1.98 -10.59
N SER A 35 14.38 -1.81 -9.27
CA SER A 35 15.17 -2.60 -8.33
C SER A 35 14.59 -4.00 -8.16
N ARG A 36 15.47 -4.99 -7.98
CA ARG A 36 15.09 -6.38 -7.66
C ARG A 36 14.12 -6.45 -6.47
N ASN A 37 14.36 -5.64 -5.44
CA ASN A 37 13.53 -5.66 -4.24
C ASN A 37 12.09 -5.18 -4.50
N VAL A 38 11.90 -4.23 -5.41
CA VAL A 38 10.57 -3.78 -5.83
C VAL A 38 9.82 -4.90 -6.55
N VAL A 39 10.50 -5.60 -7.48
CA VAL A 39 9.91 -6.76 -8.19
C VAL A 39 9.55 -7.87 -7.20
N ALA A 40 10.45 -8.22 -6.27
CA ALA A 40 10.19 -9.24 -5.27
C ALA A 40 8.99 -8.90 -4.39
N ASN A 41 8.90 -7.65 -3.89
CA ASN A 41 7.77 -7.21 -3.08
C ASN A 41 6.44 -7.23 -3.84
N PHE A 42 6.47 -6.91 -5.13
CA PHE A 42 5.28 -7.01 -5.99
C PHE A 42 4.84 -8.47 -6.19
N LEU A 43 5.77 -9.37 -6.51
CA LEU A 43 5.45 -10.79 -6.73
C LEU A 43 4.93 -11.51 -5.47
N ILE A 44 5.32 -11.07 -4.27
CA ILE A 44 4.81 -11.63 -3.01
C ILE A 44 3.31 -11.33 -2.83
N ALA A 45 2.87 -10.13 -3.21
CA ALA A 45 1.50 -9.69 -3.01
C ALA A 45 1.11 -8.66 -4.10
N PRO A 46 0.81 -9.12 -5.32
CA PRO A 46 0.52 -8.23 -6.45
C PRO A 46 -0.73 -7.40 -6.22
N ASP A 47 -1.78 -7.98 -5.63
CA ASP A 47 -3.05 -7.30 -5.33
C ASP A 47 -2.94 -6.25 -4.20
N GLU A 48 -2.07 -6.48 -3.23
CA GLU A 48 -1.86 -5.57 -2.09
C GLU A 48 -0.74 -4.53 -2.34
N TYR A 49 -0.07 -4.59 -3.49
CA TYR A 49 1.05 -3.73 -3.75
C TYR A 49 0.62 -2.25 -3.83
N GLY A 50 1.19 -1.42 -2.97
CA GLY A 50 0.88 0.02 -2.92
C GLY A 50 -0.46 0.38 -2.26
N SER A 51 -1.24 -0.59 -1.79
CA SER A 51 -2.53 -0.34 -1.12
C SER A 51 -2.38 0.08 0.36
N LYS A 52 -1.20 -0.15 0.95
CA LYS A 52 -0.90 0.19 2.35
C LYS A 52 -0.94 1.71 2.54
N LYS A 53 -2.02 2.18 3.15
CA LYS A 53 -2.13 3.57 3.63
C LYS A 53 -1.07 3.79 4.71
N SER A 54 -0.24 4.81 4.53
CA SER A 54 0.62 5.25 5.63
C SER A 54 -0.29 5.87 6.70
N GLY A 55 -0.22 5.32 7.92
CA GLY A 55 -0.72 6.04 9.09
C GLY A 55 0.09 7.32 9.19
N GLY A 56 -0.52 8.44 8.84
CA GLY A 56 0.13 9.75 8.92
C GLY A 56 0.69 9.99 10.32
N ARG A 57 1.62 10.94 10.44
CA ARG A 57 2.16 11.32 11.75
C ARG A 57 0.99 11.68 12.68
N PRO A 58 0.83 11.00 13.83
CA PRO A 58 -0.21 11.35 14.78
C PRO A 58 -0.08 12.82 15.17
N THR A 59 -1.13 13.60 14.94
CA THR A 59 -1.19 14.98 15.42
C THR A 59 -1.30 14.95 16.93
N LYS A 60 -0.57 15.85 17.60
CA LYS A 60 -0.59 15.96 19.07
C LYS A 60 -2.00 16.37 19.50
N LEU A 61 -2.80 15.40 19.93
CA LEU A 61 -4.10 15.65 20.54
C LEU A 61 -3.87 16.50 21.79
N ARG A 62 -4.31 17.77 21.75
CA ARG A 62 -4.58 18.52 22.97
C ARG A 62 -5.85 17.92 23.55
N GLU A 63 -5.71 17.27 24.70
CA GLU A 63 -6.82 16.68 25.43
C GLU A 63 -7.75 17.80 25.93
N VAL A 64 -8.83 18.06 25.18
CA VAL A 64 -9.99 18.78 25.69
C VAL A 64 -11.14 17.80 25.61
N GLY A 65 -11.54 17.31 26.78
CA GLY A 65 -12.39 16.14 26.94
C GLY A 65 -13.69 16.18 26.14
N LYS A 66 -13.97 15.06 25.47
CA LYS A 66 -15.30 14.47 25.25
C LYS A 66 -15.07 13.02 24.82
N LYS A 67 -15.41 12.09 25.71
CA LYS A 67 -15.33 10.64 25.50
C LYS A 67 -16.46 10.24 24.55
N ILE A 68 -16.17 10.17 23.25
CA ILE A 68 -17.08 9.57 22.27
C ILE A 68 -16.93 8.06 22.45
N ARG A 69 -18.03 7.37 22.79
CA ARG A 69 -18.12 5.92 22.65
C ARG A 69 -18.80 5.66 21.31
N ASP A 70 -18.03 5.14 20.37
CA ASP A 70 -18.55 4.63 19.12
C ASP A 70 -19.52 3.49 19.45
N ASN A 71 -20.79 3.65 19.07
CA ASN A 71 -21.78 2.58 19.03
C ASN A 71 -22.25 2.51 17.58
N ASP A 72 -22.19 1.31 16.99
CA ASP A 72 -22.24 1.05 15.55
C ASP A 72 -23.60 1.28 14.86
N ASP A 73 -24.61 1.87 15.52
CA ASP A 73 -25.98 1.94 15.00
C ASP A 73 -26.50 3.35 14.62
N GLY A 74 -25.61 4.31 14.38
CA GLY A 74 -25.91 5.47 13.51
C GLY A 74 -27.07 6.43 13.88
N ILE A 75 -27.78 6.27 15.01
CA ILE A 75 -28.91 7.14 15.36
C ILE A 75 -28.62 7.92 16.66
N LYS A 76 -28.34 9.22 16.50
CA LYS A 76 -28.15 10.17 17.60
C LYS A 76 -29.52 10.64 18.12
N GLN A 77 -29.99 10.10 19.25
CA GLN A 77 -31.14 10.66 19.95
C GLN A 77 -30.71 11.84 20.83
N TYR A 78 -31.28 13.02 20.59
CA TYR A 78 -31.26 14.16 21.51
C TYR A 78 -32.48 14.06 22.43
N ARG A 79 -32.29 14.12 23.75
CA ARG A 79 -33.40 14.22 24.71
C ARG A 79 -33.62 15.70 25.07
N GLN A 80 -34.84 16.18 24.87
CA GLN A 80 -35.37 17.45 25.41
C GLN A 80 -35.69 17.29 26.90
#